data_AF-B1X3L4-F1
#
_entry.id   AF-B1X3L4-F1
#
_cell.length_a   1.000
_cell.length_b   1.000
_cell.length_c   1.000
_cell.angle_alpha   90.00
_cell.angle_beta   90.00
_cell.angle_gamma   90.00
#
_symmetry.space_group_name_H-M   'P 1'
#
loop_
_entity.id
_entity.type
_entity.pdbx_description
1 polymer ?
#
loop_
_entity_poly.entity_id
_entity_poly.type
_entity_poly.pdbx_seq_one_letter_code
_entity_poly.pdbx_strand_id
1 'polypeptide(L)'
;MQRTLFVAGDIDDTMANDLVAALLYMNAVSTKIPICINIDSRGGSITSAFTIYDTINYISAPVKTVCLSVAESMAVFLLAAGEKGQRFALPNSRIIMEQPIGNVDYRQASDLLIETIEMGFTKRRINECMAEMTGQPMTKIEQDTSRRYHMSAAESVKYGLIDHVLTIPPRSLTIDPDLNPLLEPNAEKILFL
;
A
#
# COMPACT_ATOMS: atom_id res chain seq x y z
N MET A 1 3.39 -9.10 20.66
CA MET A 1 4.02 -8.67 19.39
C MET A 1 3.04 -7.83 18.61
N GLN A 2 3.49 -6.68 18.11
CA GLN A 2 2.68 -5.79 17.29
C GLN A 2 2.58 -6.37 15.86
N ARG A 3 1.36 -6.59 15.34
CA ARG A 3 1.11 -7.10 13.98
C ARG A 3 0.94 -5.94 13.00
N THR A 4 1.95 -5.08 12.99
CA THR A 4 1.96 -3.84 12.20
C THR A 4 3.23 -3.79 11.37
N LEU A 5 3.06 -3.49 10.09
CA LEU A 5 4.10 -3.34 9.09
C LEU A 5 3.99 -1.97 8.43
N PHE A 6 5.07 -1.52 7.79
CA PHE A 6 5.12 -0.25 7.10
C PHE A 6 5.67 -0.43 5.69
N VAL A 7 4.97 0.15 4.72
CA VAL A 7 5.47 0.43 3.37
C VAL A 7 5.72 1.93 3.33
N ALA A 8 6.90 2.34 3.79
CA ALA A 8 7.29 3.74 3.93
C ALA A 8 8.57 4.02 3.15
N GLY A 9 8.52 5.00 2.25
CA GLY A 9 9.60 5.25 1.28
C GLY A 9 9.44 4.44 -0.01
N ASP A 10 10.55 4.23 -0.74
CA ASP A 10 10.52 3.54 -2.02
C ASP A 10 10.30 2.03 -1.84
N ILE A 11 9.46 1.44 -2.68
CA ILE A 11 9.27 -0.01 -2.71
C ILE A 11 10.45 -0.63 -3.49
N ASP A 12 11.29 -1.36 -2.78
CA ASP A 12 12.44 -2.08 -3.35
C ASP A 12 12.50 -3.55 -2.87
N ASP A 13 13.51 -4.28 -3.35
CA ASP A 13 13.68 -5.70 -3.03
C ASP A 13 14.00 -5.94 -1.55
N THR A 14 14.64 -4.98 -0.87
CA THR A 14 14.94 -5.09 0.55
C THR A 14 13.65 -5.02 1.35
N MET A 15 12.83 -3.99 1.09
CA MET A 15 11.52 -3.81 1.72
C MET A 15 10.60 -5.00 1.44
N ALA A 16 10.56 -5.48 0.21
CA ALA A 16 9.74 -6.64 -0.14
C ALA A 16 10.17 -7.90 0.61
N ASN A 17 11.47 -8.20 0.69
CA ASN A 17 11.96 -9.35 1.43
C ASN A 17 11.60 -9.27 2.93
N ASP A 18 11.79 -8.11 3.55
CA ASP A 18 11.47 -7.89 4.97
C ASP A 18 9.97 -8.05 5.24
N LEU A 19 9.12 -7.46 4.39
CA LEU A 19 7.66 -7.58 4.49
C LEU A 19 7.20 -9.01 4.30
N VAL A 20 7.72 -9.73 3.30
CA VAL A 20 7.36 -11.15 3.05
C VAL A 20 7.71 -12.01 4.25
N ALA A 21 8.93 -11.88 4.79
CA ALA A 21 9.36 -12.64 5.95
C ALA A 21 8.44 -12.37 7.16
N ALA A 22 8.12 -11.09 7.40
CA ALA A 22 7.23 -10.69 8.49
C ALA A 22 5.79 -11.18 8.30
N LEU A 23 5.25 -11.10 7.08
CA LEU A 23 3.90 -11.59 6.74
C LEU A 23 3.79 -13.09 6.96
N LEU A 24 4.75 -13.88 6.45
CA LEU A 24 4.78 -15.33 6.62
C LEU A 24 4.91 -15.72 8.09
N TYR A 25 5.79 -15.05 8.83
CA TYR A 25 5.95 -15.27 10.26
C TYR A 25 4.66 -14.96 11.03
N MET A 26 4.05 -13.78 10.81
CA MET A 26 2.82 -13.39 11.46
C MET A 26 1.67 -14.35 11.14
N ASN A 27 1.57 -14.80 9.89
CA ASN A 27 0.59 -15.81 9.48
C ASN A 27 0.81 -17.15 10.20
N ALA A 28 2.06 -17.61 10.34
CA ALA A 28 2.40 -18.82 11.08
C ALA A 28 2.07 -18.72 12.58
N VAL A 29 2.28 -17.55 13.19
CA VAL A 29 1.92 -17.29 14.59
C VAL A 29 0.39 -17.31 14.80
N SER A 30 -0.36 -16.70 13.88
CA SER A 30 -1.81 -16.75 13.90
C SER A 30 -2.40 -16.36 12.55
N THR A 31 -3.32 -17.18 12.06
CA THR A 31 -4.14 -16.91 10.87
C THR A 31 -5.43 -16.14 11.20
N LYS A 32 -5.76 -15.95 12.47
CA LYS A 32 -7.02 -15.31 12.90
C LYS A 32 -6.87 -13.82 13.21
N ILE A 33 -5.66 -13.41 13.62
CA ILE A 33 -5.41 -12.03 14.04
C ILE A 33 -4.97 -11.22 12.81
N PRO A 34 -5.66 -10.12 12.48
CA PRO A 34 -5.29 -9.30 11.34
C PRO A 34 -3.86 -8.75 11.41
N ILE A 35 -3.28 -8.52 10.24
CA ILE A 35 -2.01 -7.81 10.07
C ILE A 35 -2.34 -6.43 9.50
N CYS A 36 -1.79 -5.36 10.07
CA CYS A 36 -2.00 -4.01 9.57
C CYS A 36 -0.76 -3.51 8.82
N ILE A 37 -0.91 -3.12 7.56
CA ILE A 37 0.12 -2.49 6.74
C ILE A 37 -0.19 -1.01 6.62
N ASN A 38 0.66 -0.16 7.18
CA ASN A 38 0.57 1.28 6.99
C ASN A 38 1.40 1.68 5.77
N ILE A 39 0.83 2.54 4.93
CA ILE A 39 1.41 2.92 3.64
C ILE A 39 1.64 4.43 3.62
N ASP A 40 2.89 4.80 3.36
CA ASP A 40 3.34 6.16 3.09
C ASP A 40 4.46 6.11 2.05
N SER A 41 4.07 5.89 0.80
CA SER A 41 5.01 5.55 -0.28
C SER A 41 4.55 6.12 -1.60
N ARG A 42 5.54 6.49 -2.42
CA ARG A 42 5.31 6.91 -3.80
C ARG A 42 5.39 5.78 -4.82
N GLY A 43 5.52 4.54 -4.35
CA GLY A 43 5.70 3.36 -5.18
C GLY A 43 7.17 2.99 -5.32
N GLY A 44 7.51 2.33 -6.43
CA GLY A 44 8.84 1.80 -6.67
C GLY A 44 8.77 0.62 -7.63
N SER A 45 9.58 -0.40 -7.35
CA SER A 45 9.68 -1.62 -8.15
C SER A 45 8.34 -2.36 -8.26
N ILE A 46 7.93 -2.63 -9.50
CA ILE A 46 6.71 -3.39 -9.81
C ILE A 46 6.82 -4.83 -9.32
N THR A 47 7.98 -5.47 -9.54
CA THR A 47 8.21 -6.86 -9.15
C THR A 47 8.22 -7.03 -7.64
N SER A 48 8.84 -6.09 -6.91
CA SER A 48 8.87 -6.09 -5.44
C SER A 48 7.47 -5.87 -4.87
N ALA A 49 6.68 -4.96 -5.47
CA ALA A 49 5.27 -4.78 -5.11
C ALA A 49 4.41 -6.02 -5.42
N PHE A 50 4.58 -6.68 -6.56
CA PHE A 50 3.89 -7.94 -6.84
C PHE A 50 4.26 -9.04 -5.85
N THR A 51 5.52 -9.10 -5.43
CA THR A 51 5.97 -10.07 -4.42
C THR A 51 5.22 -9.87 -3.09
N ILE A 52 5.06 -8.61 -2.66
CA ILE A 52 4.28 -8.28 -1.45
C ILE A 52 2.80 -8.62 -1.66
N TYR A 53 2.22 -8.23 -2.79
CA TYR A 53 0.83 -8.47 -3.15
C TYR A 53 0.46 -9.97 -3.17
N ASP A 54 1.26 -10.79 -3.84
CA ASP A 54 1.01 -12.23 -3.94
C ASP A 54 1.17 -12.88 -2.56
N THR A 55 2.07 -12.36 -1.72
CA THR A 55 2.20 -12.83 -0.33
C THR A 55 0.98 -12.46 0.51
N ILE A 56 0.43 -11.25 0.36
CA ILE A 56 -0.83 -10.84 1.00
C ILE A 56 -1.96 -11.80 0.63
N ASN A 57 -2.07 -12.19 -0.64
CA ASN A 57 -3.10 -13.11 -1.11
C ASN A 57 -2.85 -14.58 -0.74
N TYR A 58 -1.59 -14.96 -0.54
CA TYR A 58 -1.20 -16.33 -0.18
C TYR A 58 -1.49 -16.66 1.29
N ILE A 59 -1.30 -15.69 2.19
CA ILE A 59 -1.51 -15.90 3.62
C ILE A 59 -3.00 -15.94 3.98
N SER A 60 -3.35 -16.62 5.07
CA SER A 60 -4.75 -16.71 5.54
C SER A 60 -5.12 -15.63 6.55
N ALA A 61 -4.13 -15.01 7.20
CA ALA A 61 -4.37 -13.89 8.10
C ALA A 61 -4.91 -12.69 7.30
N PRO A 62 -6.03 -12.06 7.72
CA PRO A 62 -6.58 -10.92 7.01
C PRO A 62 -5.64 -9.73 7.09
N VAL A 63 -5.39 -9.07 5.95
CA VAL A 63 -4.49 -7.92 5.86
C VAL A 63 -5.31 -6.64 5.78
N LYS A 64 -5.08 -5.72 6.71
CA LYS A 64 -5.62 -4.36 6.69
C LYS A 64 -4.59 -3.42 6.09
N THR A 65 -5.03 -2.48 5.28
CA THR A 65 -4.15 -1.45 4.70
C THR A 65 -4.60 -0.07 5.13
N VAL A 66 -3.65 0.81 5.45
CA VAL A 66 -3.95 2.17 5.89
C VAL A 66 -3.00 3.14 5.20
N CYS A 67 -3.51 4.02 4.35
CA CYS A 67 -2.72 5.13 3.83
C CYS A 67 -2.60 6.22 4.91
N LEU A 68 -1.37 6.56 5.30
CA LEU A 68 -1.08 7.57 6.31
C LEU A 68 -0.93 8.96 5.70
N SER A 69 -0.26 9.06 4.55
CA SER A 69 0.03 10.34 3.90
C SER A 69 -0.18 10.23 2.40
N VAL A 70 0.67 9.50 1.68
CA VAL A 70 0.55 9.31 0.25
C VAL A 70 0.61 7.83 -0.11
N ALA A 71 -0.21 7.45 -1.07
CA ALA A 71 -0.04 6.22 -1.82
C ALA A 71 -0.03 6.63 -3.30
N GLU A 72 1.08 6.40 -3.99
CA GLU A 72 1.23 6.68 -5.42
C GLU A 72 1.77 5.45 -6.14
N SER A 73 1.40 5.26 -7.40
CA SER A 73 1.88 4.15 -8.24
C SER A 73 1.64 2.78 -7.57
N MET A 74 2.66 1.93 -7.46
CA MET A 74 2.55 0.61 -6.82
C MET A 74 2.20 0.65 -5.32
N ALA A 75 2.32 1.80 -4.64
CA ALA A 75 1.80 1.93 -3.28
C ALA A 75 0.26 2.00 -3.25
N VAL A 76 -0.39 2.58 -4.28
CA VAL A 76 -1.86 2.51 -4.43
C VAL A 76 -2.31 1.09 -4.69
N PHE A 77 -1.53 0.35 -5.49
CA PHE A 77 -1.78 -1.06 -5.77
C PHE A 77 -1.79 -1.88 -4.47
N LEU A 78 -0.77 -1.73 -3.63
CA LEU A 78 -0.70 -2.39 -2.32
C LEU A 78 -1.77 -1.90 -1.34
N LEU A 79 -2.16 -0.62 -1.40
CA LEU A 79 -3.27 -0.10 -0.61
C LEU A 79 -4.58 -0.81 -0.96
N ALA A 80 -4.86 -0.99 -2.26
CA ALA A 80 -6.06 -1.65 -2.74
C ALA A 80 -6.09 -3.16 -2.45
N ALA A 81 -4.92 -3.77 -2.22
CA ALA A 81 -4.73 -5.20 -1.95
C ALA A 81 -5.13 -5.65 -0.54
N GLY A 82 -5.43 -4.72 0.36
CA GLY A 82 -5.98 -5.08 1.67
C GLY A 82 -7.32 -5.81 1.53
N GLU A 83 -7.67 -6.58 2.56
CA GLU A 83 -8.95 -7.27 2.67
C GLU A 83 -10.11 -6.29 2.45
N LYS A 84 -11.09 -6.69 1.64
CA LYS A 84 -12.22 -5.82 1.30
C LYS A 84 -13.01 -5.45 2.55
N GLY A 85 -13.29 -4.16 2.73
CA GLY A 85 -13.89 -3.61 3.95
C GLY A 85 -12.86 -3.28 5.04
N GLN A 86 -11.56 -3.49 4.80
CA GLN A 86 -10.46 -3.21 5.73
C GLN A 86 -9.34 -2.37 5.08
N ARG A 87 -9.67 -1.59 4.05
CA ARG A 87 -8.75 -0.64 3.40
C ARG A 87 -9.09 0.78 3.83
N PHE A 88 -8.12 1.51 4.33
CA PHE A 88 -8.33 2.78 5.02
C PHE A 88 -7.39 3.87 4.52
N ALA A 89 -7.77 5.13 4.75
CA ALA A 89 -6.86 6.26 4.63
C ALA A 89 -7.14 7.32 5.70
N LEU A 90 -6.13 8.11 6.06
CA LEU A 90 -6.33 9.31 6.88
C LEU A 90 -6.99 10.44 6.05
N PRO A 91 -7.62 11.44 6.69
CA PRO A 91 -8.43 12.44 5.98
C PRO A 91 -7.66 13.27 4.95
N ASN A 92 -6.39 13.56 5.23
CA ASN A 92 -5.52 14.35 4.36
C ASN A 92 -4.71 13.51 3.37
N SER A 93 -4.92 12.19 3.35
CA SER A 93 -4.15 11.32 2.48
C SER A 93 -4.44 11.58 1.01
N ARG A 94 -3.41 11.42 0.18
CA ARG A 94 -3.48 11.55 -1.27
C ARG A 94 -3.21 10.20 -1.92
N ILE A 95 -4.13 9.77 -2.77
CA ILE A 95 -4.05 8.53 -3.52
C ILE A 95 -3.87 8.90 -4.99
N ILE A 96 -2.81 8.40 -5.63
CA ILE A 96 -2.40 8.83 -6.96
C ILE A 96 -2.18 7.58 -7.82
N MET A 97 -3.10 7.32 -8.74
CA MET A 97 -2.89 6.29 -9.75
C MET A 97 -2.12 6.86 -10.94
N GLU A 98 -1.29 6.05 -11.56
CA GLU A 98 -0.64 6.36 -12.82
C GLU A 98 -0.29 5.07 -13.55
N GLN A 99 0.07 5.19 -14.82
CA GLN A 99 0.56 4.04 -15.57
C GLN A 99 1.95 3.63 -15.06
N PRO A 100 2.30 2.35 -15.16
CA PRO A 100 3.65 1.89 -14.88
C PRO A 100 4.67 2.66 -15.72
N ILE A 101 5.77 3.07 -15.09
CA ILE A 101 6.87 3.76 -15.75
C ILE A 101 7.96 2.73 -16.03
N GLY A 102 8.21 2.46 -17.31
CA GLY A 102 9.35 1.68 -17.76
C GLY A 102 10.51 2.59 -18.15
N ASN A 103 11.74 2.16 -17.88
CA ASN A 103 12.92 2.79 -18.46
C ASN A 103 13.53 1.80 -19.47
N VAL A 104 13.85 2.28 -20.67
CA VAL A 104 14.47 1.46 -21.72
C VAL A 104 15.72 2.18 -22.20
N ASP A 105 16.88 1.61 -21.91
CA ASP A 105 18.17 2.16 -22.33
C ASP A 105 18.41 1.94 -23.84
N TYR A 106 19.49 2.53 -24.38
CA TYR A 106 19.93 2.33 -25.76
C TYR A 106 20.28 0.86 -26.03
N ARG A 107 19.35 0.13 -26.64
CA ARG A 107 19.47 -1.30 -26.96
C ARG A 107 19.20 -1.57 -28.44
N GLN A 108 19.47 -2.80 -28.87
CA GLN A 108 19.15 -3.25 -30.23
C GLN A 108 17.63 -3.20 -30.48
N ALA A 109 17.21 -2.98 -31.72
CA ALA A 109 15.79 -2.86 -32.06
C ALA A 109 14.95 -4.10 -31.68
N SER A 110 15.53 -5.30 -31.78
CA SER A 110 14.90 -6.56 -31.34
C SER A 110 14.64 -6.58 -29.84
N ASP A 111 15.60 -6.11 -29.05
CA ASP A 111 15.50 -6.04 -27.60
C ASP A 111 14.42 -5.04 -27.18
N LEU A 112 14.41 -3.86 -27.79
CA LEU A 112 13.39 -2.84 -27.53
C LEU A 112 11.98 -3.36 -27.79
N LEU A 113 11.80 -4.15 -28.86
CA LEU A 113 10.51 -4.75 -29.17
C LEU A 113 10.06 -5.73 -28.08
N ILE A 114 10.96 -6.60 -27.60
CA ILE A 114 10.67 -7.57 -26.53
C ILE A 114 10.29 -6.84 -25.25
N GLU A 115 11.08 -5.83 -24.84
CA GLU A 115 10.79 -5.05 -23.63
C GLU A 115 9.45 -4.32 -23.73
N THR A 116 9.12 -3.76 -24.90
CA THR A 116 7.84 -3.08 -25.10
C THR A 116 6.65 -4.03 -24.95
N ILE A 117 6.77 -5.26 -25.46
CA ILE A 117 5.74 -6.29 -25.30
C ILE A 117 5.57 -6.66 -23.82
N GLU A 118 6.67 -6.87 -23.10
CA GLU A 118 6.64 -7.20 -21.67
C GLU A 118 6.06 -6.06 -20.81
N MET A 119 6.40 -4.81 -21.12
CA MET A 119 5.78 -3.64 -20.48
C MET A 119 4.27 -3.59 -20.74
N GLY A 120 3.83 -3.94 -21.95
CA GLY A 120 2.42 -4.04 -22.30
C GLY A 120 1.70 -5.13 -21.50
N PHE A 121 2.33 -6.29 -21.33
CA PHE A 121 1.82 -7.38 -20.49
C PHE A 121 1.70 -6.96 -19.02
N THR A 122 2.77 -6.40 -18.46
CA THR A 122 2.83 -5.91 -17.07
C THR A 122 1.75 -4.86 -16.82
N LYS A 123 1.60 -3.87 -17.70
CA LYS A 123 0.56 -2.84 -17.60
C LYS A 123 -0.84 -3.45 -17.58
N ARG A 124 -1.13 -4.40 -18.48
CA ARG A 124 -2.42 -5.08 -18.53
C ARG A 124 -2.69 -5.82 -17.21
N ARG A 125 -1.71 -6.56 -16.70
CA ARG A 125 -1.86 -7.34 -15.47
C ARG A 125 -2.16 -6.46 -14.25
N ILE A 126 -1.46 -5.32 -14.11
CA ILE A 126 -1.72 -4.34 -13.04
C ILE A 126 -3.15 -3.82 -13.15
N ASN A 127 -3.59 -3.46 -14.36
CA ASN A 127 -4.93 -2.92 -14.57
C ASN A 127 -6.04 -3.95 -14.29
N GLU A 128 -5.82 -5.22 -14.63
CA GLU A 128 -6.74 -6.33 -14.31
C GLU A 128 -6.89 -6.49 -12.79
N CYS A 129 -5.78 -6.58 -12.05
CA CYS A 129 -5.81 -6.62 -10.59
C CYS A 129 -6.51 -5.40 -9.99
N MET A 130 -6.22 -4.19 -10.50
CA MET A 130 -6.86 -2.96 -10.02
C MET A 130 -8.36 -2.95 -10.29
N ALA A 131 -8.80 -3.45 -11.45
CA ALA A 131 -10.22 -3.60 -11.78
C ALA A 131 -10.91 -4.57 -10.80
N GLU A 132 -10.28 -5.71 -10.50
CA GLU A 132 -10.77 -6.70 -9.53
C GLU A 132 -10.89 -6.11 -8.11
N MET A 133 -9.82 -5.47 -7.61
CA MET A 133 -9.77 -4.92 -6.25
C MET A 133 -10.71 -3.72 -6.05
N THR A 134 -10.91 -2.90 -7.08
CA THR A 134 -11.77 -1.70 -7.00
C THR A 134 -13.22 -1.96 -7.39
N GLY A 135 -13.47 -2.99 -8.21
CA GLY A 135 -14.76 -3.22 -8.85
C GLY A 135 -15.06 -2.26 -10.01
N GLN A 136 -14.10 -1.45 -10.45
CA GLN A 136 -14.26 -0.61 -11.64
C GLN A 136 -14.10 -1.45 -12.92
N PRO A 137 -14.77 -1.08 -14.02
CA PRO A 137 -14.54 -1.76 -15.30
C PRO A 137 -13.11 -1.50 -15.80
N MET A 138 -12.51 -2.50 -16.45
CA MET A 138 -11.15 -2.43 -17.01
C MET A 138 -10.91 -1.19 -17.86
N THR A 139 -11.88 -0.82 -18.70
CA THR A 139 -11.80 0.37 -19.57
C THR A 139 -11.65 1.67 -18.78
N LYS A 140 -12.26 1.76 -17.60
CA LYS A 140 -12.12 2.92 -16.72
C LYS A 140 -10.76 2.94 -16.03
N ILE A 141 -10.28 1.80 -15.54
CA ILE A 141 -8.91 1.70 -14.99
C ILE A 141 -7.89 2.13 -16.05
N GLU A 142 -8.00 1.65 -17.29
CA GLU A 142 -7.10 2.04 -18.39
C GLU A 142 -7.12 3.54 -18.68
N GLN A 143 -8.31 4.15 -18.68
CA GLN A 143 -8.46 5.59 -18.89
C GLN A 143 -7.87 6.41 -17.74
N ASP A 144 -8.25 6.07 -16.50
CA ASP A 144 -7.87 6.83 -15.30
C ASP A 144 -6.39 6.61 -14.92
N THR A 145 -5.75 5.53 -15.35
CA THR A 145 -4.30 5.31 -15.18
C THR A 145 -3.46 5.87 -16.33
N SER A 146 -4.05 6.26 -17.47
CA SER A 146 -3.29 6.76 -18.63
C SER A 146 -2.47 8.03 -18.36
N ARG A 147 -2.84 8.76 -17.30
CA ARG A 147 -2.14 9.92 -16.73
C ARG A 147 -2.21 9.81 -15.21
N ARG A 148 -1.48 10.67 -14.50
CA ARG A 148 -1.63 10.79 -13.05
C ARG A 148 -3.05 11.21 -12.71
N TYR A 149 -3.70 10.40 -11.89
CA TYR A 149 -5.05 10.61 -11.41
C TYR A 149 -5.04 10.73 -9.89
N HIS A 150 -5.21 11.96 -9.41
CA HIS A 150 -5.09 12.31 -8.01
C HIS A 150 -6.47 12.29 -7.34
N MET A 151 -6.56 11.63 -6.19
CA MET A 151 -7.76 11.55 -5.38
C MET A 151 -7.46 11.93 -3.94
N SER A 152 -8.42 12.60 -3.31
CA SER A 152 -8.56 12.66 -1.87
C SER A 152 -9.00 11.30 -1.32
N ALA A 153 -8.81 11.09 -0.01
CA ALA A 153 -9.33 9.90 0.68
C ALA A 153 -10.84 9.66 0.40
N ALA A 154 -11.66 10.72 0.41
CA ALA A 154 -13.09 10.60 0.14
C ALA A 154 -13.42 10.19 -1.31
N GLU A 155 -12.65 10.69 -2.29
CA GLU A 155 -12.79 10.27 -3.70
C GLU A 155 -12.33 8.82 -3.87
N SER A 156 -11.28 8.39 -3.18
CA SER A 156 -10.78 7.02 -3.22
C SER A 156 -11.76 6.00 -2.65
N VAL A 157 -12.58 6.37 -1.65
CA VAL A 157 -13.72 5.55 -1.21
C VAL A 157 -14.72 5.35 -2.35
N LYS A 158 -15.12 6.43 -3.03
CA LYS A 158 -16.07 6.36 -4.15
C LYS A 158 -15.52 5.58 -5.33
N TYR A 159 -14.20 5.64 -5.54
CA TYR A 159 -13.52 4.89 -6.58
C TYR A 159 -13.40 3.39 -6.25
N GLY A 160 -13.43 3.02 -4.96
CA GLY A 160 -13.28 1.64 -4.50
C GLY A 160 -11.84 1.23 -4.20
N LEU A 161 -10.90 2.18 -4.11
CA LEU A 161 -9.48 1.93 -3.75
C LEU A 161 -9.31 1.70 -2.25
N ILE A 162 -10.14 2.36 -1.45
CA ILE A 162 -10.24 2.18 -0.01
C ILE A 162 -11.71 2.03 0.36
N ASP A 163 -11.99 1.53 1.55
CA ASP A 163 -13.35 1.34 2.05
C ASP A 163 -13.77 2.48 2.97
N HIS A 164 -12.86 3.00 3.78
CA HIS A 164 -13.18 4.02 4.78
C HIS A 164 -12.10 5.09 4.94
N VAL A 165 -12.54 6.32 5.22
CA VAL A 165 -11.67 7.38 5.73
C VAL A 165 -11.69 7.30 7.25
N LEU A 166 -10.53 7.11 7.88
CA LEU A 166 -10.41 7.12 9.33
C LEU A 166 -10.65 8.54 9.83
N THR A 167 -11.70 8.72 10.62
CA THR A 167 -11.91 9.95 11.37
C THR A 167 -11.26 9.81 12.74
N ILE A 168 -10.89 10.94 13.35
CA ILE A 168 -10.25 10.98 14.67
C ILE A 168 -11.10 10.11 15.62
N PRO A 169 -10.55 9.04 16.24
CA PRO A 169 -11.30 8.29 17.21
C PRO A 169 -11.75 9.26 18.32
N PRO A 170 -13.00 9.16 18.84
CA PRO A 170 -13.37 9.96 19.99
C PRO A 170 -12.30 9.76 21.05
N ARG A 171 -11.72 10.86 21.53
CA ARG A 171 -10.58 10.87 22.45
C ARG A 171 -11.01 10.26 23.79
N SER A 172 -11.07 8.93 23.89
CA SER A 172 -10.92 8.25 25.17
C SER A 172 -9.44 7.93 25.31
N LEU A 173 -8.70 8.91 25.84
CA LEU A 173 -7.39 8.65 26.43
C LEU A 173 -7.61 7.82 27.70
N THR A 174 -7.95 6.54 27.56
CA THR A 174 -7.60 5.58 28.61
C THR A 174 -6.17 5.17 28.31
N ILE A 175 -5.24 5.93 28.89
CA ILE A 175 -3.87 5.45 29.06
C ILE A 175 -4.02 4.11 29.80
N ASP A 176 -3.52 3.04 29.19
CA ASP A 176 -3.42 1.75 29.85
C ASP A 176 -2.60 1.96 31.15
N PRO A 177 -3.18 1.74 32.34
CA PRO A 177 -2.47 1.91 33.61
C PRO A 177 -1.20 1.04 33.69
N ASP A 178 -1.10 -0.01 32.88
CA ASP A 178 0.03 -0.93 32.84
C ASP A 178 1.09 -0.56 31.78
N LEU A 179 0.90 0.53 31.02
CA LEU A 179 1.99 1.19 30.27
C LEU A 179 2.89 1.96 31.26
N ASN A 180 3.70 1.20 32.00
CA ASN A 180 4.56 1.64 33.09
C ASN A 180 5.80 2.46 32.62
N PRO A 181 6.62 3.03 33.52
CA PRO A 181 6.98 4.44 33.63
C PRO A 181 8.43 4.67 33.18
N LEU A 182 8.75 4.38 31.93
CA LEU A 182 10.11 4.55 31.38
C LEU A 182 10.28 5.86 30.61
N LEU A 183 9.41 6.85 30.86
CA LEU A 183 9.74 8.23 30.56
C LEU A 183 10.86 8.65 31.51
N GLU A 184 12.08 8.64 30.99
CA GLU A 184 13.23 9.20 31.67
C GLU A 184 12.93 10.62 32.20
N PRO A 185 13.51 11.02 33.35
CA PRO A 185 13.17 12.25 34.07
C PRO A 185 13.52 13.58 33.35
N ASN A 186 13.72 13.58 32.03
CA ASN A 186 14.09 14.77 31.24
C ASN A 186 13.21 15.05 30.00
N ALA A 187 12.06 14.39 29.84
CA ALA A 187 11.17 14.63 28.70
C ALA A 187 10.35 15.95 28.75
N GLU A 188 10.50 16.78 29.79
CA GLU A 188 9.78 18.06 29.89
C GLU A 188 10.40 19.23 29.10
N LYS A 189 11.40 18.99 28.23
CA LYS A 189 12.07 20.08 27.48
C LYS A 189 11.96 20.07 25.97
N ILE A 190 11.11 19.22 25.37
CA ILE A 190 10.88 19.27 23.92
C ILE A 190 9.39 19.36 23.64
N LEU A 191 8.81 20.52 23.97
CA LEU A 191 7.61 21.02 23.31
C LEU A 191 7.72 22.56 23.34
N PHE A 192 7.71 23.18 22.15
CA PHE A 192 8.01 24.59 21.84
C PHE A 192 9.42 24.90 21.30
N LEU A 193 9.74 24.33 20.15
CA LEU A 193 10.23 25.02 18.93
C LEU A 193 9.72 24.23 17.72
#